data_AF-A0A6A6V3V9-F1
#
_entry.id   AF-A0A6A6V3V9-F1
#
_cell.length_a   1.000
_cell.length_b   1.000
_cell.length_c   1.000
_cell.angle_alpha   90.00
_cell.angle_beta   90.00
_cell.angle_gamma   90.00
#
_symmetry.space_group_name_H-M   'P 1'
#
loop_
_entity.id
_entity.type
_entity.pdbx_description
1 polymer ?
#
loop_
_entity_poly.entity_id
_entity_poly.type
_entity_poly.pdbx_seq_one_letter_code
_entity_poly.pdbx_strand_id
1 'polypeptide(L)'
;TDGDIIPLMLTCRLVYKEAIDVLYTTNTFSFNDLDCLRYFKSTIPPRAFDRIWYLDISWVGTWWAHVPNTTVVRQPRYPPYDRNTWEDTWRIVSEIPQLKGLRVEIIHESDVLSEVPYSTRDERAQLERTLLAPLRNITTEEYFDVTVNWSG
;
A
#
# COMPACT_ATOMS: atom_id res chain seq x y z
N THR A 1 -22.31 -37.65 -1.16
CA THR A 1 -21.10 -38.48 -1.24
C THR A 1 -19.95 -37.55 -1.56
N ASP A 2 -19.01 -37.38 -0.64
CA ASP A 2 -17.95 -36.35 -0.71
C ASP A 2 -16.82 -36.70 -1.70
N GLY A 3 -17.01 -37.75 -2.53
CA GLY A 3 -16.02 -38.32 -3.43
C GLY A 3 -15.69 -37.48 -4.68
N ASP A 4 -16.59 -36.60 -5.10
CA ASP A 4 -16.40 -35.77 -6.31
C ASP A 4 -15.63 -34.45 -6.04
N ILE A 5 -15.36 -34.13 -4.77
CA ILE A 5 -14.65 -32.90 -4.39
C ILE A 5 -13.13 -33.05 -4.54
N ILE A 6 -12.59 -34.25 -4.30
CA ILE A 6 -11.14 -34.50 -4.38
C ILE A 6 -10.59 -34.29 -5.80
N PRO A 7 -11.19 -34.87 -6.88
CA PRO A 7 -10.74 -34.62 -8.25
C PRO A 7 -10.80 -33.14 -8.64
N LEU A 8 -11.82 -32.41 -8.17
CA LEU A 8 -11.93 -30.98 -8.39
C LEU A 8 -10.79 -30.21 -7.71
N MET A 9 -10.50 -30.49 -6.43
CA MET A 9 -9.40 -29.83 -5.71
C MET A 9 -8.03 -30.10 -6.37
N LEU A 10 -7.79 -31.32 -6.85
CA LEU A 10 -6.56 -31.66 -7.57
C LEU A 10 -6.44 -30.88 -8.89
N THR A 11 -7.54 -30.78 -9.63
CA THR A 11 -7.60 -30.02 -10.88
C THR A 11 -7.36 -28.53 -10.62
N CYS A 12 -8.05 -27.93 -9.65
CA CYS A 12 -7.85 -26.53 -9.26
C CYS A 12 -6.40 -26.26 -8.84
N ARG A 13 -5.79 -27.18 -8.08
CA ARG A 13 -4.38 -27.07 -7.67
C ARG A 13 -3.43 -27.13 -8.85
N LEU A 14 -3.69 -27.98 -9.84
CA LEU A 14 -2.88 -28.10 -11.04
C LEU A 14 -2.97 -26.82 -11.88
N VAL A 15 -4.19 -26.38 -12.18
CA VAL A 15 -4.45 -25.13 -12.91
C VAL A 15 -3.78 -23.94 -12.22
N TYR A 16 -3.92 -23.83 -10.88
CA TYR A 16 -3.27 -22.77 -10.13
C TYR A 16 -1.74 -22.82 -10.27
N LYS A 17 -1.12 -24.01 -10.18
CA LYS A 17 0.33 -24.15 -10.33
C LYS A 17 0.83 -23.76 -11.73
N GLU A 18 0.07 -24.05 -12.77
CA GLU A 18 0.42 -23.70 -14.15
C GLU A 18 0.23 -22.20 -14.42
N ALA A 19 -0.79 -21.60 -13.80
CA ALA A 19 -1.15 -20.20 -14.02
C ALA A 19 -0.42 -19.20 -13.09
N ILE A 20 0.09 -19.63 -11.93
CA ILE A 20 0.63 -18.73 -10.89
C ILE A 20 1.73 -17.79 -11.44
N ASP A 21 2.58 -18.29 -12.33
CA ASP A 21 3.66 -17.49 -12.87
C ASP A 21 3.14 -16.34 -13.73
N VAL A 22 2.15 -16.61 -14.59
CA VAL A 22 1.50 -15.60 -15.41
C VAL A 22 0.67 -14.65 -14.54
N LEU A 23 -0.13 -15.20 -13.61
CA LEU A 23 -1.03 -14.42 -12.76
C LEU A 23 -0.32 -13.33 -11.96
N TYR A 24 0.88 -13.60 -11.45
CA TYR A 24 1.59 -12.65 -10.61
C TYR A 24 2.57 -11.74 -11.37
N THR A 25 3.01 -12.13 -12.57
CA THR A 25 3.96 -11.32 -13.36
C THR A 25 3.27 -10.37 -14.34
N THR A 26 2.13 -10.74 -14.92
CA THR A 26 1.50 -9.93 -15.99
C THR A 26 0.47 -8.93 -15.49
N ASN A 27 -0.05 -9.10 -14.28
CA ASN A 27 -1.07 -8.24 -13.70
C ASN A 27 -0.46 -7.10 -12.88
N THR A 28 -1.14 -5.96 -12.90
CA THR A 28 -0.93 -4.89 -11.92
C THR A 28 -1.87 -5.11 -10.74
N PHE A 29 -1.31 -5.32 -9.55
CA PHE A 29 -2.12 -5.46 -8.34
C PHE A 29 -2.36 -4.08 -7.74
N SER A 30 -3.65 -3.71 -7.64
CA SER A 30 -4.07 -2.44 -7.06
C SER A 30 -4.57 -2.63 -5.63
N PHE A 31 -4.08 -1.80 -4.73
CA PHE A 31 -4.49 -1.74 -3.32
C PHE A 31 -4.93 -0.31 -2.99
N ASN A 32 -6.14 -0.18 -2.45
CA ASN A 32 -6.67 1.08 -1.92
C ASN A 32 -6.62 1.15 -0.38
N ASP A 33 -6.14 0.08 0.25
CA ASP A 33 -5.97 -0.09 1.70
C ASP A 33 -4.64 -0.80 1.97
N LEU A 34 -3.88 -0.27 2.92
CA LEU A 34 -2.58 -0.79 3.33
C LEU A 34 -2.71 -2.18 3.96
N ASP A 35 -3.79 -2.44 4.69
CA ASP A 35 -4.01 -3.77 5.28
C ASP A 35 -4.30 -4.82 4.20
N CYS A 36 -4.94 -4.46 3.09
CA CYS A 36 -5.15 -5.39 1.98
C CYS A 36 -3.82 -5.92 1.43
N LEU A 37 -2.80 -5.07 1.27
CA LEU A 37 -1.47 -5.54 0.83
C LEU A 37 -0.84 -6.48 1.86
N ARG A 38 -0.95 -6.16 3.16
CA ARG A 38 -0.40 -6.98 4.25
C ARG A 38 -1.07 -8.35 4.31
N TYR A 39 -2.41 -8.38 4.24
CA TYR A 39 -3.18 -9.62 4.18
C TYR A 39 -2.85 -10.40 2.91
N PHE A 40 -2.73 -9.74 1.78
CA PHE A 40 -2.34 -10.36 0.52
C PHE A 40 -0.99 -11.07 0.65
N LYS A 41 0.04 -10.39 1.17
CA LYS A 41 1.34 -11.02 1.47
C LYS A 41 1.23 -12.26 2.36
N SER A 42 0.35 -12.23 3.35
CA SER A 42 0.17 -13.34 4.30
C SER A 42 -0.67 -14.52 3.77
N THR A 43 -1.49 -14.30 2.74
CA THR A 43 -2.47 -15.28 2.25
C THR A 43 -2.00 -16.01 1.00
N ILE A 44 -1.00 -15.50 0.30
CA ILE A 44 -0.43 -16.13 -0.89
C ILE A 44 0.91 -16.80 -0.60
N PRO A 45 1.35 -17.79 -1.41
CA PRO A 45 2.67 -18.37 -1.26
C PRO A 45 3.77 -17.31 -1.44
N PRO A 46 4.85 -17.31 -0.64
CA PRO A 46 5.95 -16.34 -0.76
C PRO A 46 6.51 -16.24 -2.19
N ARG A 47 6.70 -17.39 -2.85
CA ARG A 47 7.15 -17.45 -4.24
C ARG A 47 6.23 -16.75 -5.25
N ALA A 48 4.95 -16.60 -4.93
CA ALA A 48 4.00 -15.87 -5.77
C ALA A 48 4.14 -14.37 -5.54
N PHE A 49 4.28 -13.96 -4.27
CA PHE A 49 4.52 -12.56 -3.91
C PHE A 49 5.81 -12.03 -4.54
N ASP A 50 6.89 -12.82 -4.52
CA ASP A 50 8.19 -12.45 -5.08
C ASP A 50 8.21 -12.27 -6.61
N ARG A 51 7.13 -12.69 -7.29
CA ARG A 51 6.95 -12.59 -8.75
C ARG A 51 6.11 -11.39 -9.17
N ILE A 52 5.62 -10.59 -8.23
CA ILE A 52 4.85 -9.39 -8.54
C ILE A 52 5.75 -8.39 -9.27
N TRP A 53 5.34 -7.98 -10.47
CA TRP A 53 6.06 -6.98 -11.25
C TRP A 53 5.47 -5.59 -11.13
N TYR A 54 4.14 -5.45 -11.00
CA TYR A 54 3.49 -4.15 -11.03
C TYR A 54 2.54 -3.97 -9.85
N LEU A 55 2.71 -2.85 -9.14
CA LEU A 55 1.85 -2.44 -8.03
C LEU A 55 1.25 -1.06 -8.29
N ASP A 56 0.01 -0.90 -7.86
CA ASP A 56 -0.68 0.38 -7.75
C ASP A 56 -1.21 0.54 -6.33
N ILE A 57 -0.73 1.52 -5.58
CA ILE A 57 -1.13 1.74 -4.19
C ILE A 57 -1.76 3.12 -4.08
N SER A 58 -3.07 3.15 -3.88
CA SER A 58 -3.81 4.35 -3.53
C SER A 58 -4.06 4.37 -2.03
N TRP A 59 -3.75 5.48 -1.37
CA TRP A 59 -3.96 5.60 0.07
C TRP A 59 -4.53 6.96 0.45
N VAL A 60 -5.59 6.93 1.25
CA VAL A 60 -6.21 8.14 1.81
C VAL A 60 -5.52 8.48 3.13
N GLY A 61 -4.82 9.60 3.11
CA GLY A 61 -3.91 10.04 4.13
C GLY A 61 -4.58 10.64 5.36
N THR A 62 -5.01 9.78 6.29
CA THR A 62 -5.72 10.23 7.49
C THR A 62 -4.83 10.43 8.73
N TRP A 63 -3.59 9.90 8.73
CA TRP A 63 -2.71 9.88 9.92
C TRP A 63 -1.87 11.15 10.16
N TRP A 64 -1.74 12.02 9.17
CA TRP A 64 -0.88 13.20 9.25
C TRP A 64 -1.62 14.50 9.54
N ALA A 65 -2.97 14.46 9.61
CA ALA A 65 -3.81 15.59 10.03
C ALA A 65 -3.72 15.90 11.55
N HIS A 66 -2.53 15.81 12.14
CA HIS A 66 -2.29 16.27 13.50
C HIS A 66 -2.21 17.80 13.49
N VAL A 67 -3.22 18.43 14.09
CA VAL A 67 -3.13 19.80 14.58
C VAL A 67 -2.67 19.71 16.03
N PRO A 68 -1.53 20.29 16.43
CA PRO A 68 -1.03 20.18 17.80
C PRO A 68 -1.96 20.79 18.87
N ASN A 69 -3.03 21.50 18.50
CA ASN A 69 -3.77 22.39 19.39
C ASN A 69 -5.31 22.22 19.39
N THR A 70 -5.87 21.13 18.88
CA THR A 70 -7.33 20.92 18.97
C THR A 70 -7.68 20.07 20.19
N THR A 71 -8.53 20.61 21.08
CA THR A 71 -9.16 19.92 22.22
C THR A 71 -10.06 18.75 21.82
N VAL A 72 -10.25 18.52 20.52
CA VAL A 72 -10.93 17.36 19.98
C VAL A 72 -9.99 16.16 20.16
N VAL A 73 -10.35 15.26 21.08
CA VAL A 73 -9.78 13.91 21.18
C VAL A 73 -10.05 13.22 19.84
N ARG A 74 -9.16 13.39 18.86
CA ARG A 74 -9.18 12.57 17.66
C ARG A 74 -8.81 11.17 18.11
N GLN A 75 -9.69 10.21 17.78
CA GLN A 75 -9.65 8.82 18.20
C GLN A 75 -8.22 8.23 18.10
N PRO A 76 -7.85 7.25 18.95
CA PRO A 76 -6.64 6.48 18.74
C PRO A 76 -6.65 6.00 17.30
N ARG A 77 -5.66 6.36 16.51
CA ARG A 77 -5.60 5.92 15.12
C ARG A 77 -5.24 4.44 15.15
N TYR A 78 -6.27 3.61 15.04
CA TYR A 78 -6.13 2.17 14.92
C TYR A 78 -5.57 1.84 13.52
N PRO A 79 -4.80 0.75 13.38
CA PRO A 79 -4.48 0.18 12.07
C PRO A 79 -5.73 0.08 11.19
N PRO A 80 -5.63 0.32 9.87
CA PRO A 80 -4.42 0.57 9.07
C PRO A 80 -3.94 2.03 9.01
N TYR A 81 -4.62 2.95 9.70
CA TYR A 81 -4.44 4.38 9.52
C TYR A 81 -3.35 4.98 10.44
N ASP A 82 -2.28 4.23 10.69
CA ASP A 82 -1.21 4.63 11.58
C ASP A 82 0.15 4.59 10.88
N ARG A 83 1.13 5.27 11.49
CA ARG A 83 2.48 5.38 10.95
C ARG A 83 3.18 4.03 10.82
N ASN A 84 2.95 3.09 11.75
CA ASN A 84 3.64 1.80 11.69
C ASN A 84 3.10 0.97 10.52
N THR A 85 1.79 0.97 10.28
CA THR A 85 1.20 0.30 9.11
C THR A 85 1.71 0.91 7.81
N TRP A 86 1.90 2.22 7.75
CA TRP A 86 2.52 2.90 6.61
C TRP A 86 3.98 2.44 6.37
N GLU A 87 4.83 2.51 7.39
CA GLU A 87 6.24 2.08 7.28
C GLU A 87 6.36 0.59 6.95
N ASP A 88 5.52 -0.25 7.55
CA ASP A 88 5.45 -1.70 7.29
C ASP A 88 5.08 -2.00 5.84
N THR A 89 4.13 -1.26 5.27
CA THR A 89 3.70 -1.42 3.88
C THR A 89 4.88 -1.17 2.94
N TRP A 90 5.60 -0.08 3.12
CA TRP A 90 6.72 0.24 2.24
C TRP A 90 7.92 -0.68 2.43
N ARG A 91 8.14 -1.18 3.65
CA ARG A 91 9.08 -2.27 3.89
C ARG A 91 8.70 -3.52 3.10
N ILE A 92 7.44 -3.94 3.14
CA ILE A 92 6.93 -5.07 2.35
C ILE A 92 7.17 -4.86 0.86
N VAL A 93 6.86 -3.68 0.33
CA VAL A 93 7.05 -3.36 -1.09
C VAL A 93 8.53 -3.38 -1.47
N SER A 94 9.41 -2.84 -0.62
CA SER A 94 10.86 -2.84 -0.86
C SER A 94 11.51 -4.23 -0.87
N GLU A 95 10.84 -5.24 -0.30
CA GLU A 95 11.31 -6.62 -0.27
C GLU A 95 10.93 -7.41 -1.54
N ILE A 96 10.15 -6.84 -2.47
CA ILE A 96 9.73 -7.53 -3.70
C ILE A 96 10.90 -7.51 -4.69
N PRO A 97 11.54 -8.66 -4.98
CA PRO A 97 12.80 -8.68 -5.72
C PRO A 97 12.65 -8.37 -7.21
N GLN A 98 11.46 -8.59 -7.78
CA GLN A 98 11.18 -8.42 -9.22
C GLN A 98 10.21 -7.27 -9.49
N LEU A 99 10.09 -6.30 -8.58
CA LEU A 99 9.21 -5.17 -8.78
C LEU A 99 9.74 -4.30 -9.93
N LYS A 100 8.98 -4.23 -11.02
CA LYS A 100 9.31 -3.47 -12.22
C LYS A 100 8.66 -2.09 -12.23
N GLY A 101 7.42 -1.99 -11.78
CA GLY A 101 6.66 -0.74 -11.79
C GLY A 101 5.87 -0.52 -10.52
N LEU A 102 5.91 0.71 -10.01
CA LEU A 102 5.14 1.11 -8.84
C LEU A 102 4.47 2.46 -9.11
N ARG A 103 3.14 2.50 -8.95
CA ARG A 103 2.39 3.74 -8.83
C ARG A 103 1.92 3.90 -7.39
N VAL A 104 2.08 5.11 -6.86
CA VAL A 104 1.60 5.49 -5.54
C VAL A 104 0.76 6.74 -5.67
N GLU A 105 -0.51 6.65 -5.28
CA GLU A 105 -1.39 7.79 -5.13
C GLU A 105 -1.62 8.03 -3.64
N ILE A 106 -1.27 9.23 -3.18
CA ILE A 106 -1.53 9.64 -1.80
C ILE A 106 -2.54 10.78 -1.83
N ILE A 107 -3.73 10.51 -1.34
CA ILE A 107 -4.86 11.44 -1.35
C ILE A 107 -5.05 11.96 0.06
N HIS A 108 -4.96 13.27 0.25
CA HIS A 108 -5.47 13.88 1.47
C HIS A 108 -7.00 14.04 1.36
N GLU A 109 -7.76 13.56 2.34
CA GLU A 109 -9.20 13.84 2.45
C GLU A 109 -9.41 15.31 2.85
N SER A 110 -9.35 16.19 1.85
CA SER A 110 -9.51 17.63 1.99
C SER A 110 -10.98 18.01 2.10
N ASP A 111 -11.57 17.77 3.27
CA ASP A 111 -12.67 18.62 3.78
C ASP A 111 -12.45 19.04 5.25
N VAL A 112 -11.34 18.58 5.86
CA VAL A 112 -11.01 18.91 7.26
C VAL A 112 -9.83 19.88 7.37
N LEU A 113 -9.01 20.03 6.31
CA LEU A 113 -7.88 21.00 6.29
C LEU A 113 -8.27 22.40 5.82
N SER A 114 -9.46 22.60 5.23
CA SER A 114 -10.03 23.94 5.08
C SER A 114 -10.16 24.64 6.45
N GLU A 115 -10.14 23.86 7.55
CA GLU A 115 -10.24 24.33 8.93
C GLU A 115 -8.98 24.12 9.78
N VAL A 116 -7.82 23.70 9.24
CA VAL A 116 -6.58 23.62 10.03
C VAL A 116 -5.77 24.91 9.85
N PRO A 117 -5.89 25.90 10.74
CA PRO A 117 -5.40 27.26 10.50
C PRO A 117 -3.91 27.44 10.85
N TYR A 118 -3.19 26.36 11.21
CA TYR A 118 -1.95 26.49 12.00
C TYR A 118 -0.73 25.70 11.51
N SER A 119 -0.75 25.04 10.34
CA SER A 119 0.50 24.47 9.80
C SER A 119 1.22 25.50 8.94
N THR A 120 2.41 25.92 9.40
CA THR A 120 3.34 26.75 8.62
C THR A 120 3.76 25.99 7.35
N ARG A 121 4.25 26.73 6.34
CA ARG A 121 4.81 26.13 5.12
C ARG A 121 5.92 25.12 5.45
N ASP A 122 6.75 25.43 6.44
CA ASP A 122 7.87 24.57 6.85
C ASP A 122 7.40 23.28 7.53
N GLU A 123 6.35 23.34 8.36
CA GLU A 123 5.75 22.15 8.97
C GLU A 123 5.11 21.23 7.93
N ARG A 124 4.46 21.79 6.90
CA ARG A 124 3.91 21.01 5.77
C ARG A 124 5.02 20.32 4.98
N ALA A 125 6.09 21.04 4.65
CA ALA A 125 7.24 20.48 3.95
C ALA A 125 7.93 19.38 4.77
N GLN A 126 8.04 19.55 6.10
CA GLN A 126 8.61 18.53 6.97
C GLN A 126 7.73 17.28 7.07
N LEU A 127 6.42 17.46 7.08
CA LEU A 127 5.45 16.37 7.09
C LEU A 127 5.50 15.57 5.80
N GLU A 128 5.52 16.24 4.65
CA GLU A 128 5.68 15.60 3.34
C GLU A 128 6.98 14.80 3.27
N ARG A 129 8.10 15.37 3.71
CA ARG A 129 9.38 14.64 3.77
C ARG A 129 9.31 13.38 4.62
N THR A 130 8.59 13.45 5.75
CA THR A 130 8.43 12.30 6.66
C THR A 130 7.54 11.24 6.02
N LEU A 131 6.46 11.65 5.36
CA LEU A 131 5.51 10.77 4.68
C LEU A 131 6.16 10.02 3.51
N LEU A 132 6.94 10.73 2.71
CA LEU A 132 7.63 10.19 1.53
C LEU A 132 8.96 9.50 1.87
N ALA A 133 9.44 9.57 3.11
CA ALA A 133 10.73 8.97 3.50
C ALA A 133 10.80 7.45 3.25
N PRO A 134 9.78 6.63 3.60
CA PRO A 134 9.85 5.18 3.40
C PRO A 134 9.92 4.78 1.91
N LEU A 135 9.32 5.59 1.04
CA LEU A 135 9.27 5.37 -0.41
C LEU A 135 10.67 5.44 -1.06
N ARG A 136 11.63 6.12 -0.42
CA ARG A 136 13.00 6.27 -0.94
C ARG A 136 13.79 4.97 -1.00
N ASN A 137 13.38 3.96 -0.24
CA ASN A 137 14.05 2.67 -0.20
C ASN A 137 13.57 1.72 -1.32
N ILE A 138 12.59 2.14 -2.11
CA ILE A 138 12.01 1.32 -3.16
C ILE A 138 12.84 1.49 -4.43
N THR A 139 13.15 0.36 -5.05
CA THR A 139 13.84 0.31 -6.35
C THR A 139 12.93 -0.39 -7.34
N THR A 140 12.75 0.20 -8.52
CA THR A 140 11.96 -0.34 -9.62
C THR A 140 12.74 -0.21 -10.92
N GLU A 141 12.55 -1.13 -11.86
CA GLU A 141 13.27 -1.14 -13.14
C GLU A 141 12.64 -0.22 -14.20
N GLU A 142 11.31 -0.13 -14.26
CA GLU A 142 10.58 0.54 -15.34
C GLU A 142 10.05 1.92 -14.93
N TYR A 143 9.25 2.00 -13.85
CA TYR A 143 8.67 3.27 -13.41
C TYR A 143 8.41 3.31 -11.89
N PHE A 144 8.56 4.51 -11.33
CA PHE A 144 8.18 4.82 -9.95
C PHE A 144 7.48 6.17 -9.89
N ASP A 145 6.15 6.14 -9.92
CA ASP A 145 5.32 7.34 -9.98
C ASP A 145 4.67 7.59 -8.63
N VAL A 146 4.86 8.80 -8.08
CA VAL A 146 4.19 9.25 -6.86
C VAL A 146 3.32 10.45 -7.19
N THR A 147 2.02 10.32 -7.00
CA THR A 147 1.03 11.37 -7.19
C THR A 147 0.45 11.78 -5.84
N VAL A 148 0.36 13.08 -5.61
CA VAL A 148 -0.23 13.68 -4.40
C VAL A 148 -1.27 14.72 -4.80
N ASN A 149 -2.36 14.85 -4.04
CA ASN A 149 -3.42 15.82 -4.34
C ASN A 149 -3.25 17.19 -3.64
N TRP A 150 -2.11 17.44 -2.98
CA TRP A 150 -1.78 18.72 -2.36
C TRP A 150 -0.61 19.41 -3.06
N SER A 151 -0.50 20.74 -2.90
CA SER A 151 0.63 21.52 -3.40
C SER A 151 1.83 21.42 -2.46
N GLY A 152 3.02 21.11 -2.99
CA GLY A 152 4.30 21.12 -2.26
C GLY A 152 4.83 22.51 -1.88
#